data_AF-A0A2S1YMN2-F1
#
_entry.id   AF-A0A2S1YMN2-F1
#
_cell.length_a   1.000
_cell.length_b   1.000
_cell.length_c   1.000
_cell.angle_alpha   90.00
_cell.angle_beta   90.00
_cell.angle_gamma   90.00
#
_symmetry.space_group_name_H-M   'P 1'
#
loop_
_entity.id
_entity.type
_entity.pdbx_description
1 polymer ?
#
loop_
_entity_poly.entity_id
_entity_poly.type
_entity_poly.pdbx_seq_one_letter_code
_entity_poly.pdbx_strand_id
1 'polypeptide(L)'
;MKELDLLKKDWQKNSGSFQQISENEIYKMIHRKSSSIVKWILIISILEISFWTFSNIFINTDDVLRKINHPEIVTALEFLTYFNYIVVLIFVYIFYKNYRTISTTIATKSLMSAILKTRKTVQYYVWYNLGMIVITAILSFFVAFVYNPDMEFLRDKLAMNGKAMFVTIGILFLVILGFFGLFWCFYRVLYGTLLRRLYANYKELKKIDF
;
A
#
# COMPACT_ATOMS: atom_id res chain seq x y z
N MET A 1 10.62 45.46 43.25
CA MET A 1 9.14 45.49 43.09
C MET A 1 8.70 45.83 41.66
N LYS A 2 9.30 46.80 40.96
CA LYS A 2 8.92 47.17 39.58
C LYS A 2 9.09 46.07 38.51
N GLU A 3 10.07 45.17 38.69
CA GLU A 3 10.33 44.09 37.71
C GLU A 3 9.30 42.96 37.75
N LEU A 4 8.73 42.67 38.93
CA LEU A 4 7.68 41.66 39.08
C LEU A 4 6.37 42.11 38.41
N ASP A 5 6.06 43.40 38.46
CA ASP A 5 4.87 43.96 37.81
C ASP A 5 5.00 43.94 36.28
N LEU A 6 6.20 44.14 35.73
CA LEU A 6 6.47 43.98 34.30
C LEU A 6 6.26 42.53 33.85
N LEU A 7 6.81 41.56 34.58
CA LEU A 7 6.61 40.14 34.30
C LEU A 7 5.14 39.72 34.42
N LYS A 8 4.40 40.22 35.41
CA LYS A 8 2.96 39.96 35.57
C LYS A 8 2.13 40.55 34.43
N LYS A 9 2.51 41.74 33.95
CA LYS A 9 1.86 42.42 32.83
C LYS A 9 2.12 41.70 31.50
N ASP A 10 3.35 41.24 31.25
CA ASP A 10 3.69 40.43 30.08
C ASP A 10 3.09 39.03 30.13
N TRP A 11 2.96 38.43 31.32
CA TRP A 11 2.25 37.16 31.53
C TRP A 11 0.76 37.30 31.23
N GLN A 12 0.10 38.38 31.69
CA GLN A 12 -1.31 38.64 31.36
C GLN A 12 -1.54 39.00 29.89
N LYS A 13 -0.54 39.64 29.24
CA LYS A 13 -0.59 39.97 27.82
C LYS A 13 -0.45 38.73 26.93
N ASN A 14 0.32 37.74 27.39
CA ASN A 14 0.52 36.45 26.70
C ASN A 14 -0.46 35.35 27.15
N SER A 15 -1.17 35.50 28.27
CA SER A 15 -2.18 34.50 28.70
C SER A 15 -3.39 34.41 27.77
N GLY A 16 -3.60 35.41 26.91
CA GLY A 16 -4.60 35.40 25.83
C GLY A 16 -4.05 34.97 24.46
N SER A 17 -2.75 34.67 24.34
CA SER A 17 -2.13 34.30 23.04
C SER A 17 -2.34 32.83 22.67
N PHE A 18 -2.84 32.02 23.60
CA PHE A 18 -3.41 30.72 23.26
C PHE A 18 -4.85 30.96 22.83
N GLN A 19 -5.04 31.11 21.52
CA GLN A 19 -6.38 31.03 20.92
C GLN A 19 -6.96 29.68 21.36
N GLN A 20 -7.95 29.72 22.23
CA GLN A 20 -8.61 28.53 22.76
C GLN A 20 -9.39 27.93 21.58
N ILE A 21 -8.70 27.07 20.82
CA ILE A 21 -9.21 26.51 19.58
C ILE A 21 -10.54 25.84 19.91
N SER A 22 -11.63 26.32 19.30
CA SER A 22 -12.95 25.76 19.56
C SER A 22 -13.01 24.32 19.06
N GLU A 23 -13.81 23.47 19.72
CA GLU A 23 -13.99 22.06 19.30
C GLU A 23 -14.37 21.95 17.81
N ASN A 24 -15.10 22.94 17.29
CA ASN A 24 -15.52 23.02 15.90
C ASN A 24 -14.34 23.32 14.94
N GLU A 25 -13.38 24.14 15.36
CA GLU A 25 -12.13 24.36 14.61
C GLU A 25 -11.21 23.14 14.65
N ILE A 26 -11.12 22.47 15.80
CA ILE A 26 -10.38 21.20 15.93
C ILE A 26 -10.98 20.16 14.99
N TYR A 27 -12.31 20.02 14.98
CA TYR A 27 -13.02 19.14 14.06
C TYR A 27 -12.68 19.45 12.59
N LYS A 28 -12.78 20.72 12.18
CA LYS A 28 -12.50 21.16 10.81
C LYS A 28 -11.07 20.83 10.39
N MET A 29 -10.11 21.02 11.30
CA MET A 29 -8.71 20.64 11.06
C MET A 29 -8.52 19.13 10.90
N ILE A 30 -9.09 18.33 11.79
CA ILE A 30 -8.96 16.86 11.73
C ILE A 30 -9.64 16.29 10.48
N HIS A 31 -10.81 16.83 10.11
CA HIS A 31 -11.52 16.48 8.88
C HIS A 31 -10.64 16.74 7.66
N ARG A 32 -10.05 17.94 7.54
CA ARG A 32 -9.15 18.30 6.43
C ARG A 32 -7.92 17.41 6.38
N LYS A 33 -7.29 17.12 7.53
CA LYS A 33 -6.14 16.21 7.62
C LYS A 33 -6.49 14.78 7.18
N SER A 34 -7.63 14.26 7.64
CA SER A 34 -8.09 12.91 7.31
C SER A 34 -8.41 12.78 5.82
N SER A 35 -9.13 13.75 5.25
CA SER A 35 -9.39 13.80 3.80
C SER A 35 -8.09 13.86 2.98
N SER A 36 -7.11 14.67 3.41
CA SER A 36 -5.80 14.73 2.75
C SER A 36 -5.05 13.39 2.79
N ILE A 37 -5.09 12.67 3.91
CA ILE A 37 -4.46 11.34 4.01
C ILE A 37 -5.13 10.36 3.04
N VAL A 38 -6.47 10.34 2.98
CA VAL A 38 -7.19 9.45 2.05
C VAL A 38 -6.95 9.84 0.59
N LYS A 39 -6.79 11.14 0.29
CA LYS A 39 -6.37 11.62 -1.02
C LYS A 39 -4.98 11.10 -1.40
N TRP A 40 -4.02 11.14 -0.48
CA TRP A 40 -2.68 10.59 -0.70
C TRP A 40 -2.70 9.09 -0.97
N ILE A 41 -3.53 8.33 -0.23
CA ILE A 41 -3.72 6.89 -0.46
C ILE A 41 -4.23 6.64 -1.90
N LEU A 42 -5.23 7.40 -2.35
CA LEU A 42 -5.74 7.31 -3.71
C LEU A 42 -4.65 7.61 -4.76
N ILE A 43 -3.89 8.70 -4.56
CA ILE A 43 -2.80 9.09 -5.47
C ILE A 43 -1.74 8.00 -5.55
N ILE A 44 -1.31 7.44 -4.42
CA ILE A 44 -0.31 6.36 -4.39
C ILE A 44 -0.83 5.13 -5.16
N SER A 45 -2.09 4.74 -4.96
CA SER A 45 -2.65 3.59 -5.70
C SER A 45 -2.75 3.83 -7.21
N ILE A 46 -3.02 5.06 -7.65
CA ILE A 46 -3.00 5.41 -9.09
C ILE A 46 -1.57 5.37 -9.65
N LEU A 47 -0.60 5.90 -8.88
CA LEU A 47 0.81 5.84 -9.25
C LEU A 47 1.33 4.41 -9.33
N GLU A 48 0.87 3.51 -8.46
CA GLU A 48 1.25 2.09 -8.47
C GLU A 48 0.78 1.39 -9.75
N ILE A 49 -0.50 1.55 -10.15
CA ILE A 49 -0.99 1.03 -11.42
C ILE A 49 -0.19 1.61 -12.59
N SER A 50 0.00 2.93 -12.59
CA SER A 50 0.72 3.61 -13.66
C SER A 50 2.15 3.07 -13.78
N PHE A 51 2.85 2.90 -12.65
CA PHE A 51 4.19 2.34 -12.60
C PHE A 51 4.26 0.93 -13.20
N TRP A 52 3.30 0.06 -12.85
CA TRP A 52 3.23 -1.28 -13.44
C TRP A 52 2.96 -1.25 -14.95
N THR A 53 2.05 -0.39 -15.41
CA THR A 53 1.73 -0.24 -16.84
C THR A 53 2.93 0.30 -17.62
N PHE A 54 3.62 1.32 -17.12
CA PHE A 54 4.82 1.84 -17.76
C PHE A 54 5.92 0.78 -17.79
N SER A 55 6.17 0.09 -16.68
CA SER A 55 7.16 -0.98 -16.61
C SER A 55 6.88 -2.07 -17.66
N ASN A 56 5.63 -2.46 -17.83
CA ASN A 56 5.23 -3.46 -18.83
C ASN A 56 5.44 -2.98 -20.28
N ILE A 57 5.29 -1.68 -20.57
CA ILE A 57 5.56 -1.12 -21.92
C ILE A 57 7.06 -1.03 -22.20
N PHE A 58 7.88 -0.69 -21.20
CA PHE A 58 9.34 -0.55 -21.37
C PHE A 58 10.06 -1.91 -21.45
N ILE A 59 9.52 -2.93 -20.79
CA ILE A 59 10.03 -4.29 -20.87
C ILE A 59 9.33 -4.94 -22.07
N ASN A 60 10.04 -5.19 -23.18
CA ASN A 60 9.55 -5.92 -24.35
C ASN A 60 9.15 -7.36 -23.96
N THR A 61 8.03 -7.50 -23.27
CA THR A 61 7.55 -8.74 -22.67
C THR A 61 7.22 -9.75 -23.78
N ASP A 62 6.85 -9.26 -24.97
CA ASP A 62 6.61 -10.04 -26.18
C ASP A 62 7.80 -10.89 -26.61
N ASP A 63 9.04 -10.40 -26.47
CA ASP A 63 10.24 -11.17 -26.83
C ASP A 63 10.55 -12.27 -25.81
N VAL A 64 10.24 -12.04 -24.53
CA VAL A 64 10.40 -13.03 -23.45
C VAL A 64 9.31 -14.10 -23.53
N LEU A 65 8.07 -13.72 -23.81
CA LEU A 65 6.94 -14.64 -23.99
C LEU A 65 7.08 -15.46 -25.28
N ARG A 66 7.60 -14.88 -26.37
CA ARG A 66 7.89 -15.62 -27.63
C ARG A 66 8.96 -16.69 -27.47
N LYS A 67 9.90 -16.53 -26.53
CA LYS A 67 10.88 -17.58 -26.21
C LYS A 67 10.26 -18.76 -25.46
N ILE A 68 9.14 -18.55 -24.79
CA ILE A 68 8.39 -19.60 -24.11
C ILE A 68 7.51 -20.27 -25.16
N ASN A 69 7.98 -21.38 -25.76
CA ASN A 69 7.29 -22.14 -26.82
C ASN A 69 5.98 -22.84 -26.37
N HIS A 70 5.29 -22.31 -25.34
CA HIS A 70 4.05 -22.86 -24.78
C HIS A 70 2.94 -21.79 -24.72
N PRO A 71 2.13 -21.67 -25.79
CA PRO A 71 1.13 -20.60 -25.92
C PRO A 71 0.01 -20.67 -24.86
N GLU A 72 -0.32 -21.86 -24.35
CA GLU A 72 -1.34 -22.03 -23.31
C GLU A 72 -0.97 -21.34 -21.99
N ILE A 73 0.32 -21.36 -21.64
CA ILE A 73 0.84 -20.82 -20.38
C ILE A 73 1.00 -19.31 -20.49
N VAL A 74 1.44 -18.83 -21.65
CA VAL A 74 1.45 -17.41 -22.00
C VAL A 74 0.05 -16.83 -21.85
N THR A 75 -0.96 -17.48 -22.43
CA THR A 75 -2.36 -17.04 -22.33
C THR A 75 -2.86 -17.02 -20.88
N ALA A 76 -2.51 -18.03 -20.07
CA ALA A 76 -2.89 -18.08 -18.66
C ALA A 76 -2.24 -16.96 -17.81
N LEU A 77 -0.98 -16.63 -18.08
CA LEU A 77 -0.27 -15.53 -17.42
C LEU A 77 -0.85 -14.17 -17.81
N GLU A 78 -1.13 -13.94 -19.09
CA GLU A 78 -1.78 -12.72 -19.58
C GLU A 78 -3.16 -12.52 -18.94
N PHE A 79 -3.97 -13.60 -18.85
CA PHE A 79 -5.25 -13.56 -18.17
C PHE A 79 -5.10 -13.19 -16.69
N LEU A 80 -4.14 -13.77 -15.99
CA LEU A 80 -3.85 -13.45 -14.59
C LEU A 80 -3.44 -11.98 -14.42
N THR A 81 -2.60 -11.45 -15.31
CA THR A 81 -2.20 -10.05 -15.31
C THR A 81 -3.38 -9.13 -15.53
N TYR A 82 -4.23 -9.40 -16.53
CA TYR A 82 -5.43 -8.61 -16.79
C TYR A 82 -6.42 -8.65 -15.62
N PHE A 83 -6.62 -9.84 -15.03
CA PHE A 83 -7.43 -10.00 -13.83
C PHE A 83 -6.89 -9.17 -12.66
N ASN A 84 -5.57 -9.17 -12.43
CA ASN A 84 -4.95 -8.34 -11.41
C ASN A 84 -5.21 -6.84 -11.65
N TYR A 85 -5.05 -6.37 -12.89
CA TYR A 85 -5.35 -4.98 -13.25
C TYR A 85 -6.79 -4.59 -12.93
N ILE A 86 -7.76 -5.46 -13.26
CA ILE A 86 -9.19 -5.23 -12.93
C ILE A 86 -9.37 -5.10 -11.41
N VAL A 87 -8.81 -6.03 -10.63
CA VAL A 87 -8.96 -6.03 -9.17
C VAL A 87 -8.34 -4.76 -8.57
N VAL A 88 -7.15 -4.36 -9.00
CA VAL A 88 -6.48 -3.15 -8.51
C VAL A 88 -7.28 -1.90 -8.89
N LEU A 89 -7.89 -1.85 -10.07
CA LEU A 89 -8.77 -0.77 -10.51
C LEU A 89 -10.04 -0.67 -9.64
N ILE A 90 -10.64 -1.81 -9.27
CA ILE A 90 -11.76 -1.85 -8.30
C ILE A 90 -11.35 -1.22 -6.96
N PHE A 91 -10.14 -1.54 -6.45
CA PHE A 91 -9.65 -0.93 -5.22
C PHE A 91 -9.47 0.59 -5.35
N VAL A 92 -8.94 1.09 -6.48
CA VAL A 92 -8.85 2.53 -6.75
C VAL A 92 -10.22 3.19 -6.73
N TYR A 93 -11.23 2.57 -7.35
CA TYR A 93 -12.60 3.08 -7.29
C TYR A 93 -13.14 3.14 -5.85
N ILE A 94 -12.87 2.11 -5.03
CA ILE A 94 -13.27 2.11 -3.61
C ILE A 94 -12.53 3.23 -2.84
N PHE A 95 -11.24 3.47 -3.10
CA PHE A 95 -10.51 4.57 -2.49
C PHE A 95 -11.06 5.94 -2.89
N TYR A 96 -11.45 6.11 -4.15
CA TYR A 96 -12.12 7.32 -4.61
C TYR A 96 -13.46 7.53 -3.90
N LYS A 97 -14.26 6.48 -3.76
CA LYS A 97 -15.52 6.53 -3.00
C LYS A 97 -15.28 6.91 -1.54
N ASN A 98 -14.31 6.29 -0.88
CA ASN A 98 -13.94 6.60 0.50
C ASN A 98 -13.46 8.04 0.67
N TYR A 99 -12.65 8.54 -0.27
CA TYR A 99 -12.21 9.94 -0.30
C TYR A 99 -13.41 10.90 -0.42
N ARG A 100 -14.31 10.66 -1.38
CA ARG A 100 -15.50 11.50 -1.56
C ARG A 100 -16.38 11.50 -0.32
N THR A 101 -16.65 10.33 0.27
CA THR A 101 -17.42 10.22 1.51
C THR A 101 -16.78 11.05 2.63
N ILE A 102 -15.50 10.83 2.91
CA ILE A 102 -14.77 11.57 3.96
C ILE A 102 -14.74 13.07 3.67
N SER A 103 -14.67 13.50 2.41
CA SER A 103 -14.62 14.91 2.06
C SER A 103 -15.97 15.62 2.19
N THR A 104 -17.10 14.90 2.09
CA THR A 104 -18.45 15.48 2.11
C THR A 104 -19.18 15.31 3.44
N THR A 105 -18.68 14.44 4.33
CA THR A 105 -19.35 14.11 5.58
C THR A 105 -19.08 15.15 6.66
N ILE A 106 -20.14 15.85 7.09
CA ILE A 106 -20.09 16.88 8.15
C ILE A 106 -20.27 16.26 9.56
N ALA A 107 -20.82 15.04 9.66
CA ALA A 107 -21.08 14.39 10.95
C ALA A 107 -19.86 13.64 11.50
N THR A 108 -19.52 13.87 12.77
CA THR A 108 -18.38 13.24 13.51
C THR A 108 -18.44 11.71 13.49
N LYS A 109 -19.59 11.12 13.83
CA LYS A 109 -19.80 9.66 13.88
C LYS A 109 -19.64 8.99 12.51
N SER A 110 -20.13 9.64 11.46
CA SER A 110 -20.01 9.14 10.09
C SER A 110 -18.55 9.24 9.61
N LEU A 111 -17.84 10.33 9.91
CA LEU A 111 -16.41 10.50 9.61
C LEU A 111 -15.56 9.42 10.30
N MET A 112 -15.80 9.18 11.59
CA MET A 112 -15.12 8.13 12.36
C MET A 112 -15.31 6.73 11.75
N SER A 113 -16.54 6.39 11.37
CA SER A 113 -16.86 5.13 10.69
C SER A 113 -16.16 5.02 9.33
N ALA A 114 -16.18 6.10 8.55
CA ALA A 114 -15.53 6.17 7.25
C ALA A 114 -14.00 6.01 7.36
N ILE A 115 -13.37 6.59 8.39
CA ILE A 115 -11.94 6.42 8.69
C ILE A 115 -11.62 4.94 8.97
N LEU A 116 -12.39 4.27 9.83
CA LEU A 116 -12.17 2.86 10.16
C LEU A 116 -12.37 1.96 8.94
N LYS A 117 -13.40 2.23 8.13
CA LYS A 117 -13.67 1.50 6.89
C LYS A 117 -12.52 1.67 5.90
N THR A 118 -12.07 2.91 5.69
CA THR A 118 -10.93 3.22 4.81
C THR A 118 -9.68 2.47 5.26
N ARG A 119 -9.38 2.46 6.57
CA ARG A 119 -8.24 1.73 7.12
C ARG A 119 -8.31 0.23 6.80
N LYS A 120 -9.46 -0.41 6.98
CA LYS A 120 -9.64 -1.83 6.63
C LYS A 120 -9.48 -2.06 5.12
N THR A 121 -10.07 -1.21 4.28
CA THR A 121 -9.93 -1.31 2.81
C THR A 121 -8.47 -1.22 2.38
N VAL A 122 -7.71 -0.28 2.93
CA VAL A 122 -6.28 -0.11 2.64
C VAL A 122 -5.48 -1.32 3.10
N GLN A 123 -5.79 -1.88 4.27
CA GLN A 123 -5.13 -3.10 4.73
C GLN A 123 -5.39 -4.28 3.79
N TYR A 124 -6.64 -4.48 3.35
CA TYR A 124 -6.96 -5.53 2.38
C TYR A 124 -6.24 -5.32 1.03
N TYR A 125 -6.16 -4.07 0.57
CA TYR A 125 -5.41 -3.73 -0.64
C TYR A 125 -3.92 -4.09 -0.52
N VAL A 126 -3.28 -3.73 0.60
CA VAL A 126 -1.87 -4.04 0.84
C VAL A 126 -1.65 -5.56 0.89
N TRP A 127 -2.48 -6.30 1.61
CA TRP A 127 -2.39 -7.75 1.69
C TRP A 127 -2.62 -8.43 0.33
N TYR A 128 -3.57 -7.94 -0.46
CA TYR A 128 -3.82 -8.42 -1.81
C TYR A 128 -2.60 -8.22 -2.71
N ASN A 129 -2.04 -7.01 -2.78
CA ASN A 129 -0.86 -6.75 -3.61
C ASN A 129 0.33 -7.59 -3.17
N LEU A 130 0.58 -7.69 -1.85
CA LEU A 130 1.69 -8.48 -1.34
C LEU A 130 1.53 -9.98 -1.64
N GLY A 131 0.32 -10.51 -1.52
CA GLY A 131 0.01 -11.90 -1.91
C GLY A 131 0.20 -12.13 -3.41
N MET A 132 -0.26 -11.19 -4.24
CA MET A 132 -0.10 -11.27 -5.70
C MET A 132 1.36 -11.22 -6.12
N ILE A 133 2.22 -10.43 -5.45
CA ILE A 133 3.68 -10.43 -5.70
C ILE A 133 4.26 -11.83 -5.42
N VAL A 134 3.87 -12.50 -4.34
CA VAL A 134 4.36 -13.85 -4.03
C VAL A 134 3.87 -14.87 -5.07
N ILE A 135 2.58 -14.84 -5.41
CA ILE A 135 1.99 -15.77 -6.38
C ILE A 135 2.65 -15.59 -7.75
N THR A 136 2.79 -14.34 -8.21
CA THR A 136 3.43 -14.04 -9.50
C THR A 136 4.91 -14.41 -9.50
N ALA A 137 5.65 -14.22 -8.39
CA ALA A 137 7.03 -14.66 -8.28
C ALA A 137 7.17 -16.19 -8.38
N ILE A 138 6.31 -16.95 -7.69
CA ILE A 138 6.30 -18.42 -7.74
C ILE A 138 5.97 -18.90 -9.16
N LEU A 139 4.92 -18.34 -9.78
CA LEU A 139 4.52 -18.69 -11.14
C LEU A 139 5.62 -18.34 -12.15
N SER A 140 6.21 -17.15 -12.04
CA SER A 140 7.30 -16.72 -12.91
C SER A 140 8.51 -17.65 -12.80
N PHE A 141 8.86 -18.06 -11.57
CA PHE A 141 9.92 -19.04 -11.37
C PHE A 141 9.57 -20.40 -11.96
N PHE A 142 8.35 -20.91 -11.73
CA PHE A 142 7.90 -22.18 -12.29
C PHE A 142 7.99 -22.18 -13.82
N VAL A 143 7.52 -21.09 -14.44
CA VAL A 143 7.53 -20.94 -15.89
C VAL A 143 8.97 -20.86 -16.41
N ALA A 144 9.82 -20.08 -15.76
CA ALA A 144 11.24 -19.98 -16.11
C ALA A 144 11.99 -21.31 -15.93
N PHE A 145 11.66 -22.11 -14.91
CA PHE A 145 12.35 -23.37 -14.64
C PHE A 145 11.89 -24.51 -15.56
N VAL A 146 10.60 -24.58 -15.89
CA VAL A 146 10.04 -25.68 -16.69
C VAL A 146 10.18 -25.44 -18.18
N TYR A 147 9.98 -24.19 -18.64
CA TYR A 147 9.78 -23.88 -20.06
C TYR A 147 10.88 -23.03 -20.70
N ASN A 148 11.87 -22.57 -19.94
CA ASN A 148 13.00 -21.84 -20.51
C ASN A 148 14.07 -22.81 -21.03
N PRO A 149 14.37 -22.84 -22.34
CA PRO A 149 15.38 -23.74 -22.91
C PRO A 149 16.79 -23.50 -22.34
N ASP A 150 17.10 -22.27 -21.92
CA ASP A 150 18.39 -21.94 -21.30
C ASP A 150 18.58 -22.63 -19.92
N MET A 151 17.48 -23.11 -19.31
CA MET A 151 17.48 -23.80 -18.02
C MET A 151 17.54 -25.33 -18.15
N GLU A 152 17.51 -25.88 -19.37
CA GLU A 152 17.51 -27.32 -19.63
C GLU A 152 18.75 -28.01 -19.04
N PHE A 153 19.94 -27.41 -19.23
CA PHE A 153 21.19 -27.89 -18.64
C PHE A 153 21.19 -27.90 -17.11
N LEU A 154 20.56 -26.89 -16.49
CA LEU A 154 20.44 -26.82 -15.03
C LEU A 154 19.41 -27.85 -14.53
N ARG A 155 18.31 -28.05 -15.26
CA ARG A 155 17.27 -29.03 -14.92
C ARG A 155 17.81 -30.45 -14.93
N ASP A 156 18.59 -30.84 -15.95
CA ASP A 156 19.19 -32.17 -16.05
C ASP A 156 20.22 -32.43 -14.93
N LYS A 157 21.09 -31.44 -14.64
CA LYS A 157 22.04 -31.54 -13.53
C LYS A 157 21.36 -31.61 -12.16
N LEU A 158 20.25 -30.89 -11.98
CA LEU A 158 19.47 -30.95 -10.74
C LEU A 158 18.70 -32.28 -10.60
N ALA A 159 18.13 -32.79 -11.69
CA ALA A 159 17.39 -34.05 -11.70
C ALA A 159 18.27 -35.24 -11.34
N MET A 160 19.55 -35.22 -11.76
CA MET A 160 20.52 -36.25 -11.40
C MET A 160 20.96 -36.20 -9.92
N ASN A 161 20.79 -35.06 -9.23
CA ASN A 161 21.22 -34.86 -7.85
C ASN A 161 20.08 -34.32 -6.98
N GLY A 162 19.28 -35.21 -6.40
CA GLY A 162 18.16 -34.84 -5.53
C GLY A 162 18.53 -33.90 -4.36
N LYS A 163 19.76 -33.97 -3.84
CA LYS A 163 20.28 -33.01 -2.85
C LYS A 163 20.43 -31.60 -3.41
N ALA A 164 20.91 -31.46 -4.64
CA ALA A 164 21.07 -30.16 -5.30
C ALA A 164 19.70 -29.52 -5.61
N MET A 165 18.71 -30.32 -5.97
CA MET A 165 17.33 -29.86 -6.15
C MET A 165 16.73 -29.31 -4.86
N PHE A 166 16.88 -30.03 -3.75
CA PHE A 166 16.37 -29.58 -2.45
C PHE A 166 17.03 -28.26 -1.98
N VAL A 167 18.36 -28.16 -2.15
CA VAL A 167 19.10 -26.92 -1.81
C VAL A 167 18.65 -25.75 -2.68
N THR A 168 18.41 -25.97 -3.98
CA THR A 168 18.00 -24.90 -4.91
C THR A 168 16.60 -24.38 -4.59
N ILE A 169 15.65 -25.28 -4.29
CA ILE A 169 14.32 -24.91 -3.82
C ILE A 169 14.40 -24.15 -2.48
N GLY A 170 15.29 -24.58 -1.57
CA GLY A 170 15.54 -23.89 -0.31
C GLY A 170 16.07 -22.48 -0.49
N ILE A 171 17.04 -22.27 -1.39
CA ILE A 171 17.58 -20.95 -1.72
C ILE A 171 16.50 -20.07 -2.35
N LEU A 172 15.71 -20.60 -3.28
CA LEU A 172 14.60 -19.88 -3.88
C LEU A 172 13.60 -19.41 -2.81
N PHE A 173 13.21 -20.30 -1.91
CA PHE A 173 12.30 -19.99 -0.83
C PHE A 173 12.84 -18.87 0.07
N LEU A 174 14.13 -18.91 0.40
CA LEU A 174 14.80 -17.83 1.14
C LEU A 174 14.81 -16.50 0.37
N VAL A 175 15.05 -16.53 -0.94
CA VAL A 175 15.01 -15.33 -1.79
C VAL A 175 13.60 -14.75 -1.83
N ILE A 176 12.57 -15.58 -2.03
CA ILE A 176 11.16 -15.15 -2.02
C ILE A 176 10.79 -14.56 -0.65
N LEU A 177 11.19 -15.20 0.45
CA LEU A 177 10.99 -14.66 1.80
C LEU A 177 11.71 -13.33 2.02
N GLY A 178 12.93 -13.19 1.51
CA GLY A 178 13.71 -11.95 1.56
C GLY A 178 13.00 -10.81 0.82
N PHE A 179 12.57 -11.05 -0.43
CA PHE A 179 11.80 -10.08 -1.21
C PHE A 179 10.47 -9.76 -0.55
N PHE A 180 9.75 -10.77 -0.05
CA PHE A 180 8.50 -10.57 0.68
C PHE A 180 8.70 -9.67 1.89
N GLY A 181 9.73 -9.91 2.69
CA GLY A 181 10.08 -9.06 3.83
C GLY A 181 10.44 -7.63 3.43
N LEU A 182 11.14 -7.45 2.31
CA LEU A 182 11.51 -6.14 1.76
C LEU A 182 10.28 -5.36 1.30
N PHE A 183 9.41 -5.96 0.48
CA PHE A 183 8.15 -5.35 0.06
C PHE A 183 7.24 -5.09 1.24
N TRP A 184 7.09 -6.03 2.17
CA TRP A 184 6.35 -5.84 3.41
C TRP A 184 6.83 -4.60 4.18
N CYS A 185 8.15 -4.44 4.31
CA CYS A 185 8.75 -3.29 4.97
C CYS A 185 8.38 -1.98 4.25
N PHE A 186 8.48 -1.96 2.93
CA PHE A 186 8.12 -0.81 2.10
C PHE A 186 6.64 -0.42 2.28
N TYR A 187 5.72 -1.38 2.17
CA TYR A 187 4.28 -1.15 2.41
C TYR A 187 4.00 -0.73 3.86
N ARG A 188 4.71 -1.28 4.84
CA ARG A 188 4.59 -0.88 6.26
C ARG A 188 5.01 0.56 6.47
N VAL A 189 6.04 1.06 5.77
CA VAL A 189 6.46 2.45 5.88
C VAL A 189 5.48 3.37 5.15
N LEU A 190 5.15 3.09 3.88
CA LEU A 190 4.25 3.93 3.09
C LEU A 190 2.83 3.99 3.67
N TYR A 191 2.16 2.85 3.75
CA TYR A 191 0.76 2.81 4.20
C TYR A 191 0.66 2.83 5.72
N GLY A 192 1.61 2.23 6.45
CA GLY A 192 1.54 2.23 7.91
C GLY A 192 1.67 3.63 8.52
N THR A 193 2.48 4.52 7.94
CA THR A 193 2.56 5.92 8.41
C THR A 193 1.26 6.67 8.14
N LEU A 194 0.67 6.52 6.94
CA LEU A 194 -0.62 7.10 6.58
C LEU A 194 -1.76 6.59 7.48
N LEU A 195 -1.84 5.27 7.68
CA LEU A 195 -2.84 4.65 8.54
C LEU A 195 -2.68 5.03 10.01
N ARG A 196 -1.44 5.18 10.49
CA ARG A 196 -1.16 5.63 11.87
C ARG A 196 -1.62 7.07 12.09
N ARG A 197 -1.36 7.96 11.12
CA ARG A 197 -1.86 9.35 11.14
C ARG A 197 -3.39 9.39 11.10
N LEU A 198 -4.02 8.56 10.27
CA LEU A 198 -5.47 8.46 10.18
C LEU A 198 -6.09 7.97 11.50
N TYR A 199 -5.43 7.03 12.19
CA TYR A 199 -5.89 6.53 13.48
C TYR A 199 -5.70 7.54 14.62
N ALA A 200 -4.63 8.34 14.60
CA ALA A 200 -4.45 9.44 15.55
C ALA A 200 -5.61 10.44 15.45
N ASN A 201 -5.98 10.84 14.22
CA ASN A 201 -7.13 11.69 13.94
C ASN A 201 -8.45 11.09 14.47
N TYR A 202 -8.66 9.78 14.31
CA TYR A 202 -9.82 9.09 14.89
C TYR A 202 -9.84 9.18 16.42
N LYS A 203 -8.68 8.99 17.08
CA LYS A 203 -8.58 9.05 18.55
C LYS A 203 -8.84 10.45 19.08
N GLU A 204 -8.42 11.48 18.35
CA GLU A 204 -8.73 12.89 18.67
C GLU A 204 -10.22 13.18 18.51
N LEU A 205 -10.84 12.77 17.40
CA LEU A 205 -12.29 12.92 17.19
C LEU A 205 -13.11 12.24 18.30
N LYS A 206 -12.71 11.04 18.71
CA LYS A 206 -13.40 10.30 19.78
C LYS A 206 -13.35 11.01 21.13
N LYS A 207 -12.34 11.85 21.39
CA LYS A 207 -12.24 12.62 22.64
C LYS A 207 -13.13 13.88 22.65
N ILE A 208 -13.56 14.33 21.48
CA ILE A 208 -14.38 15.55 21.32
C ILE A 208 -15.88 15.17 21.30
N ASP A 209 -16.20 13.96 20.82
CA ASP A 209 -17.58 13.43 20.80
C ASP A 209 -18.06 12.91 22.19
N PHE A 210 -17.17 12.89 23.19
CA PHE A 210 -17.41 12.46 24.58
C PHE A 210 -17.19 13.63 25.54
#